data_AF-A0A7W7LLY3-F1
#
_entry.id   AF-A0A7W7LLY3-F1
#
_cell.length_a   1.000
_cell.length_b   1.000
_cell.length_c   1.000
_cell.angle_alpha   90.00
_cell.angle_beta   90.00
_cell.angle_gamma   90.00
#
_symmetry.space_group_name_H-M   'P 1'
#
loop_
_entity.id
_entity.type
_entity.pdbx_description
1 polymer ?
#
loop_
_entity_poly.entity_id
_entity_poly.type
_entity_poly.pdbx_seq_one_letter_code
_entity_poly.pdbx_strand_id
1 'polypeptide(L)'
;MRKLWVGVSVGIGVCLSFVGLLVVGVYVAAGNLDGFGGKGSVGLAKGSVPDQYQPLLSKWGNLCPALNPAVLAAQIYTESNWNPRAVSPADARGIAQFIPETWAGYGIDANGDGKADIWDPGDAIPSAAVYDCDLAKYVKSVPGDLTDNMLASYNAGSYAVIKAGGIPAYSETQGYVKSIRSLEKSFARPIGRVAPSQQAAGAIYFAQDKLGTPYLWGGEGGKEDNGRFDCSGLTQAAYASVGITLPRVANDQWNAGPHPKRDELLPGDLVFFAHDLNDPRSIHHVGLYVGGGYMINAPYTGAVIRFDKIDMPDYIGATRVTADGAKALPKPNGA
;
A
#
# COMPACT_ATOMS: atom_id res chain seq x y z
N MET A 1 -41.17 0.76 -42.50
CA MET A 1 -41.31 0.89 -41.03
C MET A 1 -40.18 0.14 -40.36
N ARG A 2 -39.27 0.87 -39.69
CA ARG A 2 -38.16 0.37 -38.87
C ARG A 2 -38.71 -0.36 -37.63
N LYS A 3 -38.17 -1.54 -37.29
CA LYS A 3 -38.03 -1.98 -35.90
C LYS A 3 -36.65 -2.63 -35.75
N LEU A 4 -35.75 -1.91 -35.09
CA LEU A 4 -34.41 -2.34 -34.72
C LEU A 4 -34.41 -2.61 -33.21
N TRP A 5 -34.01 -3.83 -32.87
CA TRP A 5 -33.35 -4.32 -31.65
C TRP A 5 -33.13 -3.34 -30.50
N VAL A 6 -33.76 -3.63 -29.36
CA VAL A 6 -33.35 -3.16 -28.02
C VAL A 6 -32.66 -4.33 -27.33
N GLY A 7 -31.38 -4.19 -27.02
CA GLY A 7 -30.66 -5.19 -26.23
C GLY A 7 -29.14 -5.11 -26.27
N VAL A 8 -28.54 -3.97 -25.92
CA VAL A 8 -27.07 -3.90 -25.65
C VAL A 8 -26.70 -2.95 -24.49
N SER A 9 -27.61 -2.13 -23.97
CA SER A 9 -27.23 -0.99 -23.11
C SER A 9 -26.85 -1.30 -21.65
N VAL A 10 -27.02 -2.53 -21.15
CA VAL A 10 -26.79 -2.83 -19.72
C VAL A 10 -25.33 -3.24 -19.42
N GLY A 11 -24.59 -3.80 -20.39
CA GLY A 11 -23.22 -4.28 -20.17
C GLY A 11 -22.15 -3.18 -20.07
N ILE A 12 -22.35 -2.05 -20.74
CA ILE A 12 -21.33 -0.98 -20.83
C ILE A 12 -21.27 -0.15 -19.54
N GLY A 13 -22.39 0.02 -18.84
CA GLY A 13 -22.47 0.81 -17.59
C GLY A 13 -21.70 0.19 -16.42
N VAL A 14 -21.67 -1.15 -16.32
CA VAL A 14 -20.99 -1.86 -15.23
C VAL A 14 -19.47 -1.84 -15.42
N CYS A 15 -18.96 -2.00 -16.65
CA CYS A 15 -17.52 -1.91 -16.94
C CYS A 15 -16.95 -0.50 -16.74
N LEU A 16 -17.69 0.56 -17.12
CA LEU A 16 -17.25 1.95 -16.90
C LEU A 16 -17.25 2.33 -15.41
N SER A 17 -18.18 1.80 -14.62
CA SER A 17 -18.21 2.05 -13.16
C SER A 17 -17.03 1.39 -12.42
N PHE A 18 -16.56 0.22 -12.89
CA PHE A 18 -15.42 -0.48 -12.30
C PHE A 18 -14.08 0.20 -12.65
N VAL A 19 -13.94 0.69 -13.89
CA VAL A 19 -12.76 1.46 -14.33
C VAL A 19 -12.72 2.85 -13.67
N GLY A 20 -13.86 3.52 -13.53
CA GLY A 20 -13.95 4.81 -12.83
C GLY A 20 -13.58 4.73 -11.34
N LEU A 21 -14.01 3.66 -10.63
CA LEU A 21 -13.63 3.43 -9.23
C LEU A 21 -12.14 3.13 -9.05
N LEU A 22 -11.50 2.48 -10.04
CA LEU A 22 -10.04 2.25 -10.04
C LEU A 22 -9.25 3.54 -10.33
N VAL A 23 -9.71 4.38 -11.26
CA VAL A 23 -9.01 5.62 -11.64
C VAL A 23 -9.13 6.71 -10.55
N VAL A 24 -10.33 6.88 -9.97
CA VAL A 24 -10.55 7.90 -8.92
C VAL A 24 -9.94 7.48 -7.57
N GLY A 25 -9.95 6.18 -7.24
CA GLY A 25 -9.35 5.67 -6.01
C GLY A 25 -7.82 5.83 -5.93
N VAL A 26 -7.14 5.90 -7.08
CA VAL A 26 -5.68 6.10 -7.15
C VAL A 26 -5.30 7.57 -7.01
N TYR A 27 -6.11 8.50 -7.54
CA TYR A 27 -5.79 9.94 -7.51
C TYR A 27 -5.92 10.56 -6.11
N VAL A 28 -6.90 10.12 -5.32
CA VAL A 28 -7.11 10.65 -3.95
C VAL A 28 -5.97 10.24 -3.00
N ALA A 29 -5.29 9.13 -3.26
CA ALA A 29 -4.18 8.65 -2.43
C ALA A 29 -2.83 9.36 -2.74
N ALA A 30 -2.66 9.92 -3.94
CA ALA A 30 -1.39 10.50 -4.38
C ALA A 30 -1.22 11.99 -4.01
N GLY A 31 -2.32 12.72 -3.80
CA GLY A 31 -2.27 14.18 -3.59
C GLY A 31 -1.84 14.66 -2.19
N ASN A 32 -1.47 13.77 -1.26
CA ASN A 32 -1.16 14.13 0.14
C ASN A 32 0.22 13.67 0.62
N LEU A 33 1.16 13.34 -0.27
CA LEU A 33 2.48 12.81 0.09
C LEU A 33 3.64 13.71 -0.36
N ASP A 34 3.53 15.01 -0.08
CA ASP A 34 4.71 15.89 -0.04
C ASP A 34 5.19 16.00 1.41
N GLY A 35 6.10 15.08 1.78
CA GLY A 35 6.84 15.09 3.04
C GLY A 35 6.82 13.73 3.75
N PHE A 36 7.94 13.38 4.36
CA PHE A 36 8.24 12.16 5.13
C PHE A 36 8.78 10.96 4.34
N GLY A 37 10.09 11.02 4.07
CA GLY A 37 10.91 9.82 3.91
C GLY A 37 11.17 9.15 5.26
N GLY A 38 10.81 7.88 5.39
CA GLY A 38 11.11 7.03 6.54
C GLY A 38 10.31 5.72 6.49
N LYS A 39 10.98 4.58 6.75
CA LYS A 39 10.49 3.19 6.81
C LYS A 39 8.97 2.99 6.60
N GLY A 40 8.63 2.48 5.41
CA GLY A 40 7.38 1.80 5.02
C GLY A 40 6.12 2.22 5.78
N SER A 41 5.37 3.17 5.23
CA SER A 41 4.03 3.49 5.71
C SER A 41 3.12 2.25 5.70
N VAL A 42 2.72 1.81 6.91
CA VAL A 42 1.78 0.68 7.08
C VAL A 42 0.36 1.22 6.95
N GLY A 43 -0.35 0.83 5.89
CA GLY A 43 -1.76 1.20 5.71
C GLY A 43 -2.71 0.33 6.54
N LEU A 44 -3.92 0.84 6.78
CA LEU A 44 -4.99 0.09 7.44
C LEU A 44 -5.67 -0.89 6.47
N ALA A 45 -5.97 -2.09 6.96
CA ALA A 45 -6.77 -3.07 6.23
C ALA A 45 -8.21 -2.60 6.07
N LYS A 46 -8.84 -2.93 4.93
CA LYS A 46 -10.24 -2.53 4.68
C LYS A 46 -11.15 -3.17 5.72
N GLY A 47 -11.96 -2.34 6.40
CA GLY A 47 -12.91 -2.80 7.41
C GLY A 47 -12.28 -3.27 8.73
N SER A 48 -10.97 -3.10 8.92
CA SER A 48 -10.32 -3.44 10.19
C SER A 48 -10.54 -2.37 11.28
N VAL A 49 -10.91 -1.16 10.88
CA VAL A 49 -11.22 -0.05 11.79
C VAL A 49 -12.51 0.66 11.36
N PRO A 50 -13.25 1.30 12.29
CA PRO A 50 -14.42 2.10 11.94
C PRO A 50 -14.08 3.21 10.94
N ASP A 51 -14.88 3.34 9.89
CA ASP A 51 -14.61 4.25 8.76
C ASP A 51 -14.39 5.70 9.20
N GLN A 52 -15.15 6.16 10.20
CA GLN A 52 -15.04 7.52 10.76
C GLN A 52 -13.66 7.84 11.35
N TYR A 53 -12.87 6.84 11.77
CA TYR A 53 -11.55 7.05 12.38
C TYR A 53 -10.39 6.81 11.41
N GLN A 54 -10.64 6.22 10.22
CA GLN A 54 -9.59 5.93 9.23
C GLN A 54 -8.76 7.17 8.84
N PRO A 55 -9.34 8.35 8.59
CA PRO A 55 -8.56 9.54 8.23
C PRO A 55 -7.62 9.98 9.36
N LEU A 56 -8.11 9.96 10.61
CA LEU A 56 -7.33 10.33 11.79
C LEU A 56 -6.16 9.35 11.98
N LEU A 57 -6.44 8.05 11.98
CA LEU A 57 -5.44 7.01 12.17
C LEU A 57 -4.38 7.01 11.06
N SER A 58 -4.79 7.25 9.81
CA SER A 58 -3.86 7.33 8.68
C SER A 58 -2.95 8.55 8.76
N LYS A 59 -3.48 9.71 9.18
CA LYS A 59 -2.72 10.95 9.33
C LYS A 59 -1.77 10.89 10.54
N TRP A 60 -2.33 10.60 11.71
CA TRP A 60 -1.61 10.73 12.98
C TRP A 60 -0.79 9.48 13.33
N GLY A 61 -1.15 8.31 12.80
CA GLY A 61 -0.36 7.10 12.97
C GLY A 61 1.02 7.16 12.30
N ASN A 62 1.27 8.12 11.41
CA ASN A 62 2.58 8.31 10.77
C ASN A 62 3.41 9.44 11.42
N LEU A 63 3.03 9.91 12.61
CA LEU A 63 3.61 11.11 13.22
C LEU A 63 5.10 10.96 13.61
N CYS A 64 5.56 9.75 13.93
CA CYS A 64 6.96 9.49 14.29
C CYS A 64 7.36 8.04 13.98
N PRO A 65 8.67 7.72 13.97
CA PRO A 65 9.18 6.39 13.57
C PRO A 65 8.74 5.21 14.44
N ALA A 66 8.24 5.47 15.66
CA ALA A 66 7.74 4.45 16.58
C ALA A 66 6.25 4.12 16.36
N LEU A 67 5.55 4.93 15.55
CA LEU A 67 4.15 4.72 15.22
C LEU A 67 3.97 4.32 13.76
N ASN A 68 2.88 3.60 13.54
CA ASN A 68 2.25 3.47 12.24
C ASN A 68 0.71 3.45 12.46
N PRO A 69 -0.11 3.68 11.41
CA PRO A 69 -1.56 3.65 11.51
C PRO A 69 -2.15 2.39 12.16
N ALA A 70 -1.55 1.22 11.92
CA ALA A 70 -2.02 -0.05 12.49
C ALA A 70 -1.69 -0.19 13.98
N VAL A 71 -0.53 0.30 14.43
CA VAL A 71 -0.17 0.36 15.86
C VAL A 71 -1.12 1.28 16.59
N LEU A 72 -1.32 2.51 16.09
CA LEU A 72 -2.24 3.47 16.71
C LEU A 72 -3.66 2.92 16.76
N ALA A 73 -4.13 2.28 15.67
CA ALA A 73 -5.44 1.64 15.66
C ALA A 73 -5.55 0.51 16.69
N ALA A 74 -4.52 -0.36 16.77
CA ALA A 74 -4.50 -1.50 17.67
C ALA A 74 -4.48 -1.06 19.14
N GLN A 75 -3.78 0.04 19.42
CA GLN A 75 -3.78 0.71 20.71
C GLN A 75 -5.16 1.25 21.06
N ILE A 76 -5.78 2.08 20.21
CA ILE A 76 -7.13 2.62 20.45
C ILE A 76 -8.18 1.51 20.65
N TYR A 77 -8.10 0.43 19.88
CA TYR A 77 -8.94 -0.74 20.08
C TYR A 77 -8.68 -1.43 21.44
N THR A 78 -7.42 -1.57 21.84
CA THR A 78 -7.06 -2.18 23.13
C THR A 78 -7.55 -1.33 24.30
N GLU A 79 -7.47 0.00 24.17
CA GLU A 79 -7.87 0.94 25.22
C GLU A 79 -9.38 0.95 25.47
N SER A 80 -10.20 1.01 24.41
CA SER A 80 -11.64 1.24 24.59
C SER A 80 -12.54 0.39 23.71
N ASN A 81 -11.99 -0.44 22.83
CA ASN A 81 -12.72 -1.07 21.73
C ASN A 81 -13.54 -0.03 20.94
N TRP A 82 -12.88 1.09 20.59
CA TRP A 82 -13.48 2.23 19.87
C TRP A 82 -14.62 2.95 20.61
N ASN A 83 -14.77 2.76 21.93
CA ASN A 83 -15.82 3.41 22.70
C ASN A 83 -15.39 4.81 23.19
N PRO A 84 -15.93 5.92 22.63
CA PRO A 84 -15.55 7.26 23.03
C PRO A 84 -16.01 7.66 24.42
N ARG A 85 -16.85 6.85 25.06
CA ARG A 85 -17.38 7.11 26.41
C ARG A 85 -16.86 6.10 27.44
N ALA A 86 -15.80 5.37 27.13
CA ALA A 86 -15.19 4.43 28.06
C ALA A 86 -14.61 5.16 29.28
N VAL A 87 -14.79 4.56 30.46
CA VAL A 87 -14.20 5.00 31.72
C VAL A 87 -13.67 3.77 32.46
N SER A 88 -12.38 3.76 32.79
CA SER A 88 -11.78 2.67 33.56
C SER A 88 -11.95 2.91 35.08
N PRO A 89 -11.74 1.87 35.91
CA PRO A 89 -11.65 2.04 37.37
C PRO A 89 -10.52 2.98 37.83
N ALA A 90 -9.51 3.20 36.98
CA ALA A 90 -8.42 4.14 37.22
C ALA A 90 -8.73 5.56 36.73
N ASP A 91 -10.00 5.84 36.37
CA ASP A 91 -10.47 7.11 35.81
C ASP A 91 -9.82 7.48 34.47
N ALA A 92 -9.38 6.46 33.72
CA ALA A 92 -8.95 6.65 32.34
C ALA A 92 -10.18 6.83 31.44
N ARG A 93 -10.20 7.87 30.61
CA ARG A 93 -11.42 8.34 29.92
C ARG A 93 -11.26 8.39 28.41
N GLY A 94 -12.39 8.22 27.73
CA GLY A 94 -12.49 8.42 26.29
C GLY A 94 -11.91 7.26 25.48
N ILE A 95 -11.90 7.46 24.15
CA ILE A 95 -11.54 6.41 23.20
C ILE A 95 -10.08 5.93 23.33
N ALA A 96 -9.21 6.79 23.86
CA ALA A 96 -7.79 6.52 24.08
C ALA A 96 -7.46 6.27 25.56
N GLN A 97 -8.45 6.24 26.47
CA GLN A 97 -8.25 6.01 27.91
C GLN A 97 -7.17 6.92 28.52
N PHE A 98 -7.27 8.22 28.28
CA PHE A 98 -6.39 9.18 28.93
C PHE A 98 -6.75 9.33 30.41
N ILE A 99 -5.74 9.30 31.27
CA ILE A 99 -5.84 9.83 32.64
C ILE A 99 -5.97 11.37 32.56
N PRO A 100 -6.85 12.02 33.33
CA PRO A 100 -7.08 13.47 33.24
C PRO A 100 -5.82 14.33 33.37
N GLU A 101 -4.88 13.92 34.24
CA GLU A 101 -3.59 14.60 34.41
C GLU A 101 -2.74 14.53 33.13
N THR A 102 -2.71 13.37 32.45
CA THR A 102 -2.01 13.22 31.17
C THR A 102 -2.70 14.04 30.08
N TRP A 103 -4.04 14.04 30.05
CA TRP A 103 -4.79 14.87 29.10
C TRP A 103 -4.47 16.35 29.25
N ALA A 104 -4.32 16.85 30.47
CA ALA A 104 -3.96 18.25 30.70
C ALA A 104 -2.61 18.65 30.07
N GLY A 105 -1.70 17.70 29.85
CA GLY A 105 -0.41 17.94 29.19
C GLY A 105 -0.40 17.69 27.68
N TYR A 106 -1.24 16.78 27.18
CA TYR A 106 -1.16 16.27 25.79
C TYR A 106 -2.47 16.41 24.98
N GLY A 107 -3.55 16.88 25.59
CA GLY A 107 -4.80 17.20 24.90
C GLY A 107 -4.59 18.29 23.86
N ILE A 108 -4.97 18.03 22.61
CA ILE A 108 -4.89 18.99 21.50
C ILE A 108 -6.25 19.10 20.82
N ASP A 109 -6.63 20.32 20.44
CA ASP A 109 -7.77 20.60 19.56
C ASP A 109 -7.32 20.30 18.12
N ALA A 110 -7.43 19.04 17.73
CA ALA A 110 -6.92 18.55 16.46
C ALA A 110 -7.94 18.67 15.32
N ASN A 111 -9.23 18.73 15.66
CA ASN A 111 -10.32 18.90 14.71
C ASN A 111 -10.58 20.40 14.39
N GLY A 112 -10.07 21.32 15.21
CA GLY A 112 -10.17 22.77 15.03
C GLY A 112 -11.51 23.36 15.47
N ASP A 113 -12.23 22.71 16.37
CA ASP A 113 -13.55 23.16 16.86
C ASP A 113 -13.48 24.19 18.00
N GLY A 114 -12.26 24.49 18.47
CA GLY A 114 -11.97 25.48 19.50
C GLY A 114 -11.82 24.90 20.91
N LYS A 115 -11.90 23.57 21.08
CA LYS A 115 -11.76 22.93 22.40
C LYS A 115 -11.14 21.53 22.30
N ALA A 116 -9.99 21.35 22.97
CA ALA A 116 -9.47 20.00 23.23
C ALA A 116 -10.39 19.22 24.19
N ASP A 117 -11.13 18.23 23.69
CA ASP A 117 -12.07 17.40 24.47
C ASP A 117 -11.66 15.92 24.54
N ILE A 118 -11.43 15.43 25.77
CA ILE A 118 -11.06 14.03 26.03
C ILE A 118 -12.10 13.01 25.54
N TRP A 119 -13.37 13.45 25.42
CA TRP A 119 -14.48 12.61 24.96
C TRP A 119 -14.70 12.69 23.44
N ASP A 120 -14.06 13.62 22.74
CA ASP A 120 -14.11 13.70 21.29
C ASP A 120 -12.99 12.84 20.67
N PRO A 121 -13.31 11.80 19.89
CA PRO A 121 -12.32 11.06 19.13
C PRO A 121 -11.50 11.92 18.16
N GLY A 122 -12.07 13.04 17.69
CA GLY A 122 -11.41 14.01 16.83
C GLY A 122 -10.14 14.60 17.45
N ASP A 123 -10.12 14.73 18.78
CA ASP A 123 -8.99 15.22 19.57
C ASP A 123 -8.23 14.09 20.25
N ALA A 124 -8.95 13.12 20.82
CA ALA A 124 -8.35 12.06 21.63
C ALA A 124 -7.43 11.13 20.83
N ILE A 125 -7.78 10.78 19.58
CA ILE A 125 -6.92 9.93 18.74
C ILE A 125 -5.63 10.68 18.35
N PRO A 126 -5.68 11.93 17.85
CA PRO A 126 -4.48 12.73 17.62
C PRO A 126 -3.62 12.95 18.87
N SER A 127 -4.23 13.27 20.02
CA SER A 127 -3.52 13.41 21.29
C SER A 127 -2.80 12.14 21.70
N ALA A 128 -3.40 10.96 21.49
CA ALA A 128 -2.73 9.68 21.76
C ALA A 128 -1.46 9.54 20.92
N ALA A 129 -1.55 9.82 19.61
CA ALA A 129 -0.39 9.76 18.72
C ALA A 129 0.72 10.75 19.11
N VAL A 130 0.36 11.97 19.51
CA VAL A 130 1.31 12.99 19.99
C VAL A 130 2.00 12.51 21.28
N TYR A 131 1.22 11.98 22.22
CA TYR A 131 1.74 11.47 23.48
C TYR A 131 2.67 10.27 23.26
N ASP A 132 2.25 9.29 22.45
CA ASP A 132 3.08 8.15 22.02
C ASP A 132 4.42 8.60 21.42
N CYS A 133 4.40 9.59 20.52
CA CYS A 133 5.64 10.11 19.94
C CYS A 133 6.54 10.81 20.95
N ASP A 134 6.00 11.37 22.02
CA ASP A 134 6.78 11.94 23.11
C ASP A 134 7.36 10.85 24.03
N LEU A 135 6.56 9.83 24.37
CA LEU A 135 7.01 8.63 25.07
C LEU A 135 8.18 7.96 24.33
N ALA A 136 8.05 7.80 23.01
CA ALA A 136 9.12 7.25 22.17
C ALA A 136 10.42 8.07 22.24
N LYS A 137 10.34 9.40 22.39
CA LYS A 137 11.55 10.23 22.61
C LYS A 137 12.17 9.95 23.98
N TYR A 138 11.35 9.88 25.03
CA TYR A 138 11.82 9.61 26.39
C TYR A 138 12.55 8.27 26.52
N VAL A 139 12.07 7.25 25.83
CA VAL A 139 12.66 5.90 25.90
C VAL A 139 13.58 5.56 24.73
N LYS A 140 13.98 6.54 23.92
CA LYS A 140 14.81 6.32 22.73
C LYS A 140 16.14 5.63 23.03
N SER A 141 16.72 5.86 24.21
CA SER A 141 17.98 5.23 24.64
C SER A 141 17.80 3.91 25.36
N VAL A 142 16.56 3.49 25.63
CA VAL A 142 16.26 2.21 26.28
C VAL A 142 16.45 1.09 25.24
N PRO A 143 17.21 0.02 25.55
CA PRO A 143 17.38 -1.10 24.63
C PRO A 143 16.05 -1.77 24.22
N GLY A 144 16.03 -2.39 23.05
CA GLY A 144 14.86 -3.10 22.51
C GLY A 144 14.19 -2.41 21.34
N ASP A 145 13.00 -2.88 20.99
CA ASP A 145 12.18 -2.25 19.95
C ASP A 145 11.57 -0.95 20.49
N LEU A 146 11.70 0.13 19.72
CA LEU A 146 11.26 1.46 20.13
C LEU A 146 9.73 1.53 20.28
N THR A 147 8.99 0.85 19.42
CA THR A 147 7.52 0.78 19.46
C THR A 147 7.08 0.03 20.71
N ASP A 148 7.73 -1.09 21.02
CA ASP A 148 7.41 -1.89 22.20
C ASP A 148 7.68 -1.11 23.50
N ASN A 149 8.80 -0.39 23.58
CA ASN A 149 9.12 0.46 24.73
C ASN A 149 8.17 1.66 24.86
N MET A 150 7.73 2.24 23.73
CA MET A 150 6.73 3.31 23.70
C MET A 150 5.37 2.82 24.22
N LEU A 151 4.86 1.69 23.70
CA LEU A 151 3.61 1.08 24.16
C LEU A 151 3.68 0.69 25.64
N ALA A 152 4.80 0.14 26.09
CA ALA A 152 5.01 -0.15 27.51
C ALA A 152 4.99 1.12 28.36
N SER A 153 5.50 2.23 27.83
CA SER A 153 5.48 3.52 28.53
C SER A 153 4.08 4.12 28.59
N TYR A 154 3.22 3.86 27.61
CA TYR A 154 1.82 4.29 27.64
C TYR A 154 1.06 3.61 28.78
N ASN A 155 1.25 2.30 28.98
CA ASN A 155 0.59 1.53 30.02
C ASN A 155 1.23 1.66 31.42
N ALA A 156 2.57 1.65 31.52
CA ALA A 156 3.28 1.58 32.80
C ALA A 156 4.07 2.85 33.17
N GLY A 157 4.10 3.84 32.29
CA GLY A 157 4.92 5.05 32.43
C GLY A 157 6.39 4.85 32.04
N SER A 158 6.98 5.88 31.43
CA SER A 158 8.38 5.85 30.93
C SER A 158 9.41 5.54 32.00
N TYR A 159 9.19 5.97 33.25
CA TYR A 159 10.13 5.69 34.35
C TYR A 159 10.28 4.19 34.62
N ALA A 160 9.18 3.43 34.57
CA ALA A 160 9.22 1.98 34.77
C ALA A 160 10.00 1.28 33.65
N VAL A 161 9.79 1.71 32.40
CA VAL A 161 10.49 1.21 31.21
C VAL A 161 11.98 1.52 31.26
N ILE A 162 12.35 2.76 31.60
CA ILE A 162 13.75 3.17 31.74
C ILE A 162 14.44 2.37 32.85
N LYS A 163 13.80 2.24 34.01
CA LYS A 163 14.34 1.48 35.15
C LYS A 163 14.53 0.01 34.84
N ALA A 164 13.62 -0.58 34.05
CA ALA A 164 13.70 -1.97 33.61
C ALA A 164 14.71 -2.20 32.48
N GLY A 165 15.10 -1.16 31.74
CA GLY A 165 15.93 -1.28 30.54
C GLY A 165 15.18 -1.89 29.36
N GLY A 166 13.85 -1.76 29.33
CA GLY A 166 12.95 -2.35 28.32
C GLY A 166 11.54 -2.50 28.88
N ILE A 167 10.75 -3.42 28.33
CA ILE A 167 9.40 -3.73 28.86
C ILE A 167 9.50 -4.24 30.31
N PRO A 168 8.88 -3.58 31.30
CA PRO A 168 8.95 -4.02 32.70
C PRO A 168 8.28 -5.38 32.89
N ALA A 169 8.70 -6.12 33.92
CA ALA A 169 8.17 -7.43 34.27
C ALA A 169 6.77 -7.36 34.94
N TYR A 170 5.90 -6.50 34.42
CA TYR A 170 4.49 -6.40 34.81
C TYR A 170 3.67 -7.22 33.82
N SER A 171 2.94 -8.22 34.31
CA SER A 171 2.15 -9.10 33.44
C SER A 171 1.14 -8.33 32.59
N GLU A 172 0.56 -7.27 33.16
CA GLU A 172 -0.33 -6.35 32.46
C GLU A 172 0.38 -5.67 31.27
N THR A 173 1.53 -5.03 31.50
CA THR A 173 2.27 -4.32 30.45
C THR A 173 2.81 -5.24 29.37
N GLN A 174 3.32 -6.41 29.74
CA GLN A 174 3.76 -7.43 28.78
C GLN A 174 2.58 -7.92 27.93
N GLY A 175 1.42 -8.13 28.56
CA GLY A 175 0.17 -8.49 27.88
C GLY A 175 -0.31 -7.39 26.94
N TYR A 176 -0.26 -6.13 27.39
CA TYR A 176 -0.64 -4.94 26.64
C TYR A 176 0.18 -4.79 25.35
N VAL A 177 1.51 -4.79 25.46
CA VAL A 177 2.40 -4.71 24.28
C VAL A 177 2.14 -5.89 23.34
N LYS A 178 2.12 -7.12 23.85
CA LYS A 178 1.89 -8.32 23.03
C LYS A 178 0.53 -8.29 22.31
N SER A 179 -0.53 -7.84 22.99
CA SER A 179 -1.88 -7.70 22.43
C SER A 179 -1.87 -6.73 21.26
N ILE A 180 -1.31 -5.52 21.47
CA ILE A 180 -1.26 -4.48 20.45
C ILE A 180 -0.43 -4.92 19.25
N ARG A 181 0.76 -5.53 19.45
CA ARG A 181 1.57 -6.03 18.34
C ARG A 181 0.90 -7.21 17.59
N SER A 182 0.00 -7.95 18.25
CA SER A 182 -0.81 -8.98 17.59
C SER A 182 -1.97 -8.38 16.79
N LEU A 183 -2.67 -7.41 17.37
CA LEU A 183 -3.78 -6.69 16.72
C LEU A 183 -3.29 -5.82 15.57
N GLU A 184 -2.12 -5.20 15.70
CA GLU A 184 -1.44 -4.47 14.63
C GLU A 184 -1.34 -5.33 13.40
N LYS A 185 -0.98 -6.62 13.50
CA LYS A 185 -0.92 -7.51 12.31
C LYS A 185 -2.27 -7.70 11.63
N SER A 186 -3.37 -7.62 12.39
CA SER A 186 -4.74 -7.77 11.89
C SER A 186 -5.31 -6.46 11.34
N PHE A 187 -4.87 -5.32 11.90
CA PHE A 187 -5.27 -3.99 11.47
C PHE A 187 -4.41 -3.43 10.36
N ALA A 188 -3.15 -3.84 10.33
CA ALA A 188 -2.24 -3.63 9.23
C ALA A 188 -2.77 -4.40 8.04
N ARG A 189 -2.84 -3.70 6.92
CA ARG A 189 -2.80 -4.40 5.65
C ARG A 189 -1.42 -5.07 5.58
N PRO A 190 -1.31 -6.41 5.40
CA PRO A 190 -0.05 -6.99 5.00
C PRO A 190 0.44 -6.21 3.78
N ILE A 191 1.67 -5.71 3.81
CA ILE A 191 2.29 -5.05 2.66
C ILE A 191 2.61 -6.13 1.61
N GLY A 192 1.57 -6.76 1.07
CA GLY A 192 1.50 -7.50 -0.19
C GLY A 192 0.58 -6.79 -1.19
N ARG A 193 0.18 -5.55 -0.89
CA ARG A 193 -0.39 -4.56 -1.83
C ARG A 193 0.07 -3.16 -1.42
N VAL A 194 1.36 -2.84 -1.58
CA VAL A 194 1.82 -1.45 -1.73
C VAL A 194 0.94 -0.80 -2.80
N ALA A 195 0.50 0.45 -2.55
CA ALA A 195 0.02 1.26 -3.65
C ALA A 195 1.13 1.32 -4.72
N PRO A 196 0.81 1.26 -6.02
CA PRO A 196 1.85 1.35 -7.04
C PRO A 196 2.71 2.58 -6.77
N SER A 197 4.04 2.50 -6.94
CA SER A 197 4.85 3.71 -7.00
C SER A 197 4.25 4.66 -8.03
N GLN A 198 4.48 5.98 -7.94
CA GLN A 198 3.95 6.92 -8.94
C GLN A 198 4.29 6.49 -10.38
N GLN A 199 5.49 5.90 -10.56
CA GLN A 199 5.92 5.32 -11.83
C GLN A 199 5.09 4.08 -12.20
N ALA A 200 4.90 3.13 -11.28
CA ALA A 200 4.05 1.97 -11.53
C ALA A 200 2.59 2.36 -11.84
N ALA A 201 2.04 3.36 -11.14
CA ALA A 201 0.70 3.90 -11.41
C ALA A 201 0.62 4.51 -12.81
N GLY A 202 1.61 5.32 -13.20
CA GLY A 202 1.66 5.91 -14.55
C GLY A 202 1.85 4.87 -15.66
N ALA A 203 2.66 3.83 -15.44
CA ALA A 203 2.82 2.72 -16.37
C ALA A 203 1.50 1.94 -16.55
N ILE A 204 0.78 1.68 -15.45
CA ILE A 204 -0.56 1.06 -15.51
C ILE A 204 -1.53 1.95 -16.27
N TYR A 205 -1.53 3.26 -16.00
CA TYR A 205 -2.40 4.22 -16.70
C TYR A 205 -2.15 4.21 -18.21
N PHE A 206 -0.88 4.22 -18.63
CA PHE A 206 -0.52 4.08 -20.03
C PHE A 206 -1.06 2.79 -20.63
N ALA A 207 -0.86 1.65 -19.97
CA ALA A 207 -1.33 0.36 -20.47
C ALA A 207 -2.86 0.27 -20.54
N GLN A 208 -3.57 0.90 -19.59
CA GLN A 208 -5.03 1.01 -19.59
C GLN A 208 -5.55 1.82 -20.79
N ASP A 209 -4.87 2.90 -21.16
CA ASP A 209 -5.20 3.71 -22.36
C ASP A 209 -5.06 2.89 -23.66
N LYS A 210 -4.31 1.78 -23.65
CA LYS A 210 -4.12 0.92 -24.83
C LYS A 210 -5.08 -0.26 -24.91
N LEU A 211 -5.98 -0.44 -23.94
CA LEU A 211 -6.98 -1.51 -23.97
C LEU A 211 -7.77 -1.50 -25.29
N GLY A 212 -7.96 -2.67 -25.90
CA GLY A 212 -8.63 -2.85 -27.18
C GLY A 212 -7.74 -2.66 -28.41
N THR A 213 -6.51 -2.17 -28.26
CA THR A 213 -5.56 -2.07 -29.39
C THR A 213 -5.18 -3.46 -29.91
N PRO A 214 -5.26 -3.73 -31.23
CA PRO A 214 -4.82 -5.01 -31.80
C PRO A 214 -3.33 -5.28 -31.60
N TYR A 215 -2.99 -6.52 -31.29
CA TYR A 215 -1.61 -6.99 -31.21
C TYR A 215 -0.86 -6.82 -32.54
N LEU A 216 0.41 -6.44 -32.47
CA LEU A 216 1.34 -6.45 -33.60
C LEU A 216 2.66 -7.07 -33.17
N TRP A 217 3.05 -8.18 -33.80
CA TRP A 217 4.36 -8.79 -33.58
C TRP A 217 5.47 -7.80 -33.92
N GLY A 218 6.37 -7.53 -32.99
CA GLY A 218 7.43 -6.54 -33.16
C GLY A 218 7.02 -5.11 -32.83
N GLY A 219 5.75 -4.83 -32.53
CA GLY A 219 5.27 -3.47 -32.29
C GLY A 219 5.70 -2.88 -30.94
N GLU A 220 6.14 -1.62 -30.97
CA GLU A 220 6.56 -0.80 -29.82
C GLU A 220 5.63 0.42 -29.60
N GLY A 221 4.59 0.57 -30.42
CA GLY A 221 3.60 1.64 -30.31
C GLY A 221 3.95 2.91 -31.06
N GLY A 222 4.96 2.86 -31.93
CA GLY A 222 5.37 3.97 -32.77
C GLY A 222 4.38 4.27 -33.90
N LYS A 223 4.72 5.25 -34.73
CA LYS A 223 3.87 5.64 -35.89
C LYS A 223 3.86 4.52 -36.94
N GLU A 224 5.01 3.91 -37.16
CA GLU A 224 5.26 2.74 -38.00
C GLU A 224 4.43 1.53 -37.58
N ASP A 225 4.09 1.42 -36.29
CA ASP A 225 3.25 0.35 -35.76
C ASP A 225 1.76 0.66 -35.84
N ASN A 226 1.40 1.89 -36.24
CA ASN A 226 0.07 2.47 -36.07
C ASN A 226 -0.40 2.41 -34.60
N GLY A 227 0.52 2.65 -33.65
CA GLY A 227 0.23 2.63 -32.21
C GLY A 227 -0.07 1.24 -31.65
N ARG A 228 0.31 0.15 -32.34
CA ARG A 228 0.12 -1.23 -31.89
C ARG A 228 1.35 -1.78 -31.20
N PHE A 229 1.17 -2.81 -30.38
CA PHE A 229 2.21 -3.36 -29.51
C PHE A 229 2.24 -4.89 -29.57
N ASP A 230 3.41 -5.48 -29.33
CA ASP A 230 3.51 -6.83 -28.76
C ASP A 230 3.63 -6.79 -27.23
N CYS A 231 3.82 -7.97 -26.61
CA CYS A 231 3.81 -8.11 -25.16
C CYS A 231 4.87 -7.25 -24.47
N SER A 232 6.13 -7.34 -24.91
CA SER A 232 7.23 -6.58 -24.32
C SER A 232 7.31 -5.14 -24.83
N GLY A 233 6.82 -4.85 -26.04
CA GLY A 233 6.66 -3.48 -26.52
C GLY A 233 5.66 -2.68 -25.70
N LEU A 234 4.54 -3.29 -25.28
CA LEU A 234 3.55 -2.64 -24.41
C LEU A 234 4.16 -2.26 -23.04
N THR A 235 4.83 -3.21 -22.38
CA THR A 235 5.43 -2.97 -21.06
C THR A 235 6.59 -1.98 -21.14
N GLN A 236 7.38 -2.02 -22.21
CA GLN A 236 8.44 -1.06 -22.48
C GLN A 236 7.89 0.35 -22.64
N ALA A 237 6.88 0.55 -23.48
CA ALA A 237 6.26 1.87 -23.69
C ALA A 237 5.59 2.40 -22.41
N ALA A 238 4.92 1.51 -21.66
CA ALA A 238 4.31 1.85 -20.37
C ALA A 238 5.34 2.41 -19.38
N TYR A 239 6.47 1.73 -19.19
CA TYR A 239 7.51 2.19 -18.28
C TYR A 239 8.32 3.38 -18.82
N ALA A 240 8.49 3.49 -20.14
CA ALA A 240 9.10 4.65 -20.76
C ALA A 240 8.30 5.93 -20.50
N SER A 241 6.96 5.84 -20.47
CA SER A 241 6.07 6.99 -20.16
C SER A 241 6.31 7.60 -18.77
N VAL A 242 6.96 6.85 -17.86
CA VAL A 242 7.29 7.26 -16.49
C VAL A 242 8.81 7.32 -16.24
N GLY A 243 9.59 7.42 -17.32
CA GLY A 243 11.03 7.64 -17.27
C GLY A 243 11.88 6.41 -16.94
N ILE A 244 11.35 5.20 -17.07
CA ILE A 244 12.11 3.95 -16.91
C ILE A 244 12.24 3.25 -18.27
N THR A 245 13.46 3.14 -18.78
CA THR A 245 13.74 2.43 -20.04
C THR A 245 13.89 0.94 -19.79
N LEU A 246 13.00 0.14 -20.34
CA LEU A 246 13.11 -1.32 -20.32
C LEU A 246 13.77 -1.85 -21.61
N PRO A 247 14.43 -3.02 -21.55
CA PRO A 247 14.84 -3.76 -22.74
C PRO A 247 13.66 -4.12 -23.64
N ARG A 248 13.95 -4.36 -24.93
CA ARG A 248 12.94 -4.67 -25.94
C ARG A 248 12.27 -6.03 -25.73
N VAL A 249 13.04 -7.03 -25.28
CA VAL A 249 12.60 -8.43 -25.27
C VAL A 249 12.16 -8.84 -23.86
N ALA A 250 11.08 -9.62 -23.76
CA ALA A 250 10.49 -10.05 -22.49
C ALA A 250 11.48 -10.76 -21.56
N ASN A 251 12.34 -11.63 -22.11
CA ASN A 251 13.36 -12.35 -21.35
C ASN A 251 14.41 -11.41 -20.73
N ASP A 252 14.72 -10.27 -21.35
CA ASP A 252 15.63 -9.27 -20.81
C ASP A 252 14.94 -8.41 -19.75
N GLN A 253 13.66 -8.10 -19.95
CA GLN A 253 12.83 -7.37 -18.97
C GLN A 253 12.71 -8.10 -17.63
N TRP A 254 12.83 -9.43 -17.63
CA TRP A 254 12.95 -10.24 -16.41
C TRP A 254 14.01 -9.67 -15.46
N ASN A 255 15.13 -9.19 -15.99
CA ASN A 255 16.25 -8.74 -15.16
C ASN A 255 16.13 -7.28 -14.68
N ALA A 256 15.01 -6.58 -14.92
CA ALA A 256 14.82 -5.17 -14.62
C ALA A 256 14.63 -4.82 -13.12
N GLY A 257 14.86 -5.78 -12.21
CA GLY A 257 14.83 -5.58 -10.77
C GLY A 257 14.67 -6.88 -9.98
N PRO A 258 14.30 -6.79 -8.68
CA PRO A 258 14.09 -7.95 -7.81
C PRO A 258 12.91 -8.82 -8.27
N HIS A 259 12.93 -10.10 -7.91
CA HIS A 259 11.87 -11.07 -8.22
C HIS A 259 10.96 -11.34 -7.01
N PRO A 260 9.82 -10.63 -6.87
CA PRO A 260 8.89 -10.89 -5.79
C PRO A 260 8.21 -12.25 -5.95
N LYS A 261 7.88 -12.88 -4.82
CA LYS A 261 7.03 -14.08 -4.80
C LYS A 261 5.59 -13.72 -5.19
N ARG A 262 4.80 -14.75 -5.48
CA ARG A 262 3.41 -14.62 -5.93
C ARG A 262 2.51 -13.84 -4.95
N ASP A 263 2.73 -14.02 -3.66
CA ASP A 263 2.02 -13.33 -2.58
C ASP A 263 2.60 -11.94 -2.24
N GLU A 264 3.75 -11.59 -2.83
CA GLU A 264 4.42 -10.30 -2.69
C GLU A 264 4.16 -9.36 -3.88
N LEU A 265 3.37 -9.80 -4.88
CA LEU A 265 3.12 -9.03 -6.10
C LEU A 265 2.41 -7.70 -5.83
N LEU A 266 2.90 -6.65 -6.46
CA LEU A 266 2.39 -5.29 -6.39
C LEU A 266 2.00 -4.80 -7.77
N PRO A 267 0.90 -4.03 -7.91
CA PRO A 267 0.57 -3.49 -9.23
C PRO A 267 1.74 -2.63 -9.74
N GLY A 268 2.16 -2.91 -10.97
CA GLY A 268 3.40 -2.44 -11.57
C GLY A 268 4.41 -3.55 -11.82
N ASP A 269 4.45 -4.60 -11.00
CA ASP A 269 5.33 -5.73 -11.23
C ASP A 269 5.04 -6.34 -12.62
N LEU A 270 6.09 -6.71 -13.35
CA LEU A 270 5.96 -7.47 -14.58
C LEU A 270 5.79 -8.94 -14.22
N VAL A 271 4.86 -9.63 -14.88
CA VAL A 271 4.61 -11.07 -14.72
C VAL A 271 4.99 -11.78 -16.01
N PHE A 272 5.65 -12.92 -15.89
CA PHE A 272 6.28 -13.60 -17.01
C PHE A 272 5.80 -15.04 -17.15
N PHE A 273 5.79 -15.51 -18.40
CA PHE A 273 5.36 -16.85 -18.77
C PHE A 273 6.37 -17.48 -19.72
N ALA A 274 6.67 -18.76 -19.49
CA ALA A 274 7.81 -19.46 -20.08
C ALA A 274 7.47 -20.89 -20.51
N HIS A 275 8.15 -21.36 -21.55
CA HIS A 275 7.98 -22.74 -22.04
C HIS A 275 8.61 -23.78 -21.10
N ASP A 276 9.67 -23.39 -20.38
CA ASP A 276 10.29 -24.15 -19.29
C ASP A 276 10.35 -23.28 -18.04
N LEU A 277 9.62 -23.68 -17.00
CA LEU A 277 9.53 -22.95 -15.73
C LEU A 277 10.85 -22.89 -14.95
N ASN A 278 11.86 -23.68 -15.34
CA ASN A 278 13.18 -23.65 -14.73
C ASN A 278 14.20 -22.84 -15.54
N ASP A 279 13.82 -22.30 -16.70
CA ASP A 279 14.69 -21.49 -17.55
C ASP A 279 14.04 -20.15 -17.93
N PRO A 280 14.41 -19.04 -17.26
CA PRO A 280 13.97 -17.70 -17.62
C PRO A 280 14.30 -17.28 -19.07
N ARG A 281 15.24 -17.95 -19.75
CA ARG A 281 15.51 -17.69 -21.17
C ARG A 281 14.38 -18.17 -22.08
N SER A 282 13.54 -19.08 -21.59
CA SER A 282 12.38 -19.60 -22.31
C SER A 282 11.12 -18.74 -22.13
N ILE A 283 11.23 -17.57 -21.49
CA ILE A 283 10.16 -16.57 -21.39
C ILE A 283 9.69 -16.20 -22.80
N HIS A 284 8.41 -16.45 -23.07
CA HIS A 284 7.75 -16.12 -24.34
C HIS A 284 6.69 -15.04 -24.19
N HIS A 285 6.30 -14.68 -22.97
CA HIS A 285 5.28 -13.65 -22.73
C HIS A 285 5.53 -12.86 -21.45
N VAL A 286 5.13 -11.59 -21.47
CA VAL A 286 5.16 -10.67 -20.33
C VAL A 286 3.85 -9.88 -20.25
N GLY A 287 3.41 -9.58 -19.03
CA GLY A 287 2.29 -8.69 -18.76
C GLY A 287 2.58 -7.75 -17.60
N LEU A 288 1.79 -6.68 -17.49
CA LEU A 288 1.86 -5.71 -16.40
C LEU A 288 0.82 -6.07 -15.33
N TYR A 289 1.26 -6.47 -14.14
CA TYR A 289 0.35 -6.83 -13.05
C TYR A 289 -0.41 -5.60 -12.54
N VAL A 290 -1.73 -5.73 -12.36
CA VAL A 290 -2.63 -4.65 -11.92
C VAL A 290 -3.31 -4.94 -10.58
N GLY A 291 -2.93 -6.02 -9.90
CA GLY A 291 -3.55 -6.46 -8.66
C GLY A 291 -4.68 -7.48 -8.88
N GLY A 292 -5.13 -8.10 -7.77
CA GLY A 292 -6.29 -8.99 -7.79
C GLY A 292 -6.13 -10.28 -8.60
N GLY A 293 -4.90 -10.67 -8.95
CA GLY A 293 -4.66 -11.81 -9.84
C GLY A 293 -4.85 -11.50 -11.33
N TYR A 294 -4.77 -10.22 -11.74
CA TYR A 294 -4.92 -9.80 -13.13
C TYR A 294 -3.69 -9.02 -13.64
N MET A 295 -3.47 -9.12 -14.94
CA MET A 295 -2.51 -8.32 -15.70
C MET A 295 -3.18 -7.60 -16.87
N ILE A 296 -2.58 -6.51 -17.34
CA ILE A 296 -2.80 -5.99 -18.69
C ILE A 296 -1.68 -6.51 -19.59
N ASN A 297 -2.02 -7.06 -20.75
CA ASN A 297 -1.06 -7.62 -21.70
C ASN A 297 -1.50 -7.41 -23.16
N ALA A 298 -0.54 -7.52 -24.07
CA ALA A 298 -0.77 -7.75 -25.50
C ALA A 298 -0.50 -9.25 -25.79
N PRO A 299 -1.52 -10.12 -25.81
CA PRO A 299 -1.31 -11.57 -25.62
C PRO A 299 -0.72 -12.32 -26.82
N TYR A 300 -1.24 -12.12 -28.04
CA TYR A 300 -0.78 -12.82 -29.25
C TYR A 300 -1.44 -12.24 -30.52
N THR A 301 -0.92 -12.63 -31.69
CA THR A 301 -1.46 -12.25 -33.01
C THR A 301 -2.93 -12.60 -33.17
N GLY A 302 -3.75 -11.61 -33.52
CA GLY A 302 -5.20 -11.76 -33.66
C GLY A 302 -6.01 -11.41 -32.41
N ALA A 303 -5.35 -11.13 -31.28
CA ALA A 303 -5.98 -10.60 -30.09
C ALA A 303 -5.78 -9.09 -29.94
N VAL A 304 -6.43 -8.53 -28.92
CA VAL A 304 -6.30 -7.13 -28.50
C VAL A 304 -5.69 -7.05 -27.11
N ILE A 305 -5.13 -5.89 -26.77
CA ILE A 305 -4.71 -5.58 -25.40
C ILE A 305 -5.90 -5.65 -24.47
N ARG A 306 -5.79 -6.43 -23.40
CA ARG A 306 -6.90 -6.71 -22.47
C ARG A 306 -6.40 -7.05 -21.08
N PHE A 307 -7.34 -7.28 -20.17
CA PHE A 307 -7.05 -7.92 -18.88
C PHE A 307 -7.11 -9.44 -19.03
N ASP A 308 -6.09 -10.13 -18.53
CA ASP A 308 -6.06 -11.59 -18.39
C ASP A 308 -5.68 -11.97 -16.95
N LYS A 309 -6.07 -13.17 -16.51
CA LYS A 309 -5.63 -13.70 -15.22
C LYS A 309 -4.17 -14.14 -15.30
N ILE A 310 -3.47 -14.06 -14.18
CA ILE A 310 -2.07 -14.49 -14.08
C ILE A 310 -1.92 -15.95 -13.63
N ASP A 311 -3.00 -16.62 -13.23
CA ASP A 311 -3.01 -18.03 -12.81
C ASP A 311 -3.01 -18.95 -14.05
N MET A 312 -1.86 -19.00 -14.74
CA MET A 312 -1.65 -19.82 -15.93
C MET A 312 -0.58 -20.88 -15.67
N PRO A 313 -0.67 -22.08 -16.28
CA PRO A 313 0.29 -23.17 -16.04
C PRO A 313 1.75 -22.84 -16.39
N ASP A 314 1.96 -21.86 -17.27
CA ASP A 314 3.25 -21.39 -17.78
C ASP A 314 3.80 -20.18 -17.00
N TYR A 315 3.18 -19.76 -15.90
CA TYR A 315 3.68 -18.68 -15.05
C TYR A 315 5.02 -19.05 -14.38
N ILE A 316 6.10 -18.36 -14.75
CA ILE A 316 7.45 -18.59 -14.21
C ILE A 316 7.77 -17.67 -13.03
N GLY A 317 7.18 -16.47 -12.98
CA GLY A 317 7.45 -15.52 -11.90
C GLY A 317 7.18 -14.07 -12.27
N ALA A 318 7.77 -13.17 -11.49
CA ALA A 318 7.60 -11.74 -11.66
C ALA A 318 8.89 -10.96 -11.41
N THR A 319 8.90 -9.71 -11.86
CA THR A 319 9.98 -8.74 -11.63
C THR A 319 9.39 -7.42 -11.18
N ARG A 320 9.90 -6.90 -10.07
CA ARG A 320 9.62 -5.54 -9.60
C ARG A 320 10.52 -4.57 -10.32
N VAL A 321 9.96 -3.80 -11.25
CA VAL A 321 10.73 -2.82 -12.01
C VAL A 321 11.27 -1.74 -11.10
N THR A 322 12.58 -1.52 -11.18
CA THR A 322 13.27 -0.44 -10.47
C THR A 322 14.07 0.38 -11.45
N ALA A 323 14.19 1.69 -11.22
CA ALA A 323 14.99 2.54 -12.11
C ALA A 323 16.46 2.09 -12.16
N ASP A 324 17.02 1.65 -11.03
CA ASP A 324 18.41 1.18 -10.95
C ASP A 324 18.59 -0.18 -11.61
N GLY A 325 17.65 -1.12 -11.39
CA GLY A 325 17.66 -2.42 -12.07
C GLY A 325 17.58 -2.28 -13.59
N ALA A 326 16.69 -1.43 -14.08
CA ALA A 326 16.58 -1.15 -15.51
C ALA A 326 17.84 -0.48 -16.10
N LYS A 327 18.45 0.47 -15.38
CA LYS A 327 19.70 1.13 -15.80
C LYS A 327 20.92 0.21 -15.78
N ALA A 328 20.93 -0.79 -14.90
CA ALA A 328 22.02 -1.75 -14.76
C ALA A 328 22.07 -2.77 -15.91
N LEU A 329 21.00 -2.88 -16.71
CA LEU A 329 20.96 -3.78 -17.85
C LEU A 329 21.81 -3.24 -19.01
N PRO A 330 22.48 -4.13 -19.77
CA PRO A 330 23.22 -3.73 -20.97
C PRO A 330 22.31 -2.93 -21.89
N LYS A 331 22.72 -1.72 -22.25
CA LYS A 331 22.01 -0.96 -23.28
C LYS A 331 22.12 -1.71 -24.61
N PRO A 332 21.06 -1.75 -25.43
CA PRO A 332 21.17 -2.25 -26.78
C PRO A 332 22.31 -1.50 -27.49
N ASN A 333 23.22 -2.23 -28.13
CA ASN A 333 24.24 -1.63 -28.98
C ASN A 333 23.53 -0.95 -30.16
N GLY A 334 23.39 0.38 -30.11
CA GLY A 334 23.06 1.25 -31.24
C GLY A 334 21.65 1.09 -31.82
N ALA A 335 20.83 2.12 -31.62
CA ALA A 335 19.85 2.61 -32.59
C ALA A 335 19.94 4.14 -32.60
#